data_AF-A0A948ZSR9-F1
#
_entry.id   AF-A0A948ZSR9-F1
#
_cell.length_a   1.000
_cell.length_b   1.000
_cell.length_c   1.000
_cell.angle_alpha   90.00
_cell.angle_beta   90.00
_cell.angle_gamma   90.00
#
_symmetry.space_group_name_H-M   'P 1'
#
loop_
_entity.id
_entity.type
_entity.pdbx_description
1 polymer ?
#
loop_
_entity_poly.entity_id
_entity_poly.type
_entity_poly.pdbx_seq_one_letter_code
_entity_poly.pdbx_strand_id
1 'polypeptide(L)' 'TGTMARPIEKIIPAQTVPARVAWQGQAPSKVRTLVGGQSLPFTLAAGRVCFTVPEIREYEAVVIEP' A
#
# COMPACT_ATOMS: atom_id res chain seq x y z
N THR A 1 26.12 -23.27 -17.58
CA THR A 1 24.75 -23.70 -17.28
C THR A 1 23.87 -22.47 -17.18
N GLY A 2 23.20 -22.11 -18.28
CA GLY A 2 22.40 -20.89 -18.36
C GLY A 2 21.05 -21.08 -17.70
N THR A 3 20.77 -20.33 -16.64
CA THR A 3 19.48 -20.31 -15.96
C THR A 3 18.46 -19.66 -16.89
N MET A 4 17.55 -20.44 -17.47
CA MET A 4 16.41 -19.91 -18.25
C MET A 4 15.52 -19.08 -17.32
N ALA A 5 15.60 -17.76 -17.42
CA ALA A 5 14.58 -16.88 -16.85
C ALA A 5 13.27 -17.14 -17.63
N ARG A 6 12.23 -17.62 -16.94
CA ARG A 6 10.90 -17.72 -17.54
C ARG A 6 10.42 -16.30 -17.87
N PRO A 7 9.99 -16.02 -19.11
CA PRO A 7 9.49 -14.69 -19.45
C PRO A 7 8.22 -14.40 -18.63
N ILE A 8 8.16 -13.21 -18.03
CA ILE A 8 6.93 -12.71 -17.41
C ILE A 8 5.99 -12.37 -18.56
N GLU A 9 4.94 -13.17 -18.74
CA GLU A 9 4.02 -13.02 -19.88
C GLU A 9 3.11 -11.78 -19.74
N LYS A 10 2.84 -11.33 -18.50
CA LYS A 10 2.00 -10.15 -18.22
C LYS A 10 2.15 -9.67 -16.77
N ILE A 11 2.28 -8.37 -16.56
CA ILE A 11 2.12 -7.73 -15.24
C ILE A 11 0.70 -7.17 -15.17
N ILE A 12 -0.08 -7.62 -14.20
CA ILE A 12 -1.44 -7.11 -13.94
C ILE A 12 -1.38 -6.20 -12.70
N PRO A 13 -1.74 -4.91 -12.80
CA PRO A 13 -1.77 -4.02 -11.65
C PRO A 13 -2.70 -4.57 -10.56
N ALA A 14 -2.22 -4.56 -9.32
CA ALA A 14 -3.07 -4.95 -8.20
C ALA A 14 -4.04 -3.81 -7.90
N GLN A 15 -5.33 -4.10 -7.87
CA GLN A 15 -6.38 -3.12 -7.62
C GLN A 15 -7.06 -3.39 -6.29
N THR A 16 -7.56 -2.33 -5.66
CA THR A 16 -8.34 -2.38 -4.41
C THR A 16 -7.64 -3.22 -3.31
N VAL A 17 -6.36 -2.95 -3.09
CA VAL A 17 -5.49 -3.74 -2.21
C VAL A 17 -5.71 -3.32 -0.76
N PRO A 18 -6.29 -4.18 0.11
CA PRO A 18 -6.44 -3.86 1.52
C PRO A 18 -5.10 -4.00 2.24
N ALA A 19 -4.79 -3.03 3.10
CA ALA A 19 -3.59 -3.03 3.93
C ALA A 19 -3.95 -2.80 5.40
N ARG A 20 -3.23 -3.50 6.28
CA ARG A 20 -3.38 -3.38 7.74
C ARG A 20 -2.00 -3.32 8.37
N VAL A 21 -1.61 -2.13 8.81
CA VAL A 21 -0.27 -1.86 9.34
C VAL A 21 -0.37 -1.69 10.85
N ALA A 22 0.49 -2.39 11.60
CA ALA A 22 0.61 -2.16 13.04
C ALA A 22 1.08 -0.73 13.28
N TRP A 23 0.41 -0.01 14.18
CA TRP A 23 0.70 1.38 14.46
C TRP A 23 0.90 1.61 15.94
N GLN A 24 2.04 2.17 16.28
CA GLN A 24 2.43 2.52 17.64
C GLN A 24 2.85 3.98 17.60
N GLY A 25 2.12 4.85 18.31
CA GLY A 25 2.38 6.28 18.31
C GLY A 25 1.12 7.12 18.49
N GLN A 26 1.22 8.40 18.16
CA GLN A 26 0.05 9.30 18.11
C GLN A 26 -0.99 8.80 17.12
N ALA A 27 -2.26 9.18 17.37
CA ALA A 27 -3.35 8.83 16.48
C ALA A 27 -3.06 9.39 15.08
N PRO A 28 -3.09 8.56 14.02
CA PRO A 28 -2.75 9.02 12.68
C PRO A 28 -3.78 10.04 12.22
N SER A 29 -3.30 11.14 11.66
CA SER A 29 -4.12 12.22 11.10
C SER A 29 -4.33 12.05 9.59
N LYS A 30 -3.41 11.36 8.91
CA LYS A 30 -3.41 11.25 7.46
C LYS A 30 -2.75 9.96 6.97
N VAL A 31 -3.35 9.37 5.93
CA VAL A 31 -2.77 8.27 5.17
C VAL A 31 -2.80 8.65 3.70
N ARG A 32 -1.69 8.50 2.98
CA ARG A 32 -1.64 8.82 1.55
C ARG A 32 -0.67 7.93 0.78
N THR A 33 -0.95 7.73 -0.50
CA THR A 33 0.03 7.15 -1.42
C THR A 33 1.18 8.12 -1.65
N LEU A 34 2.40 7.58 -1.78
CA LEU A 34 3.60 8.38 -1.99
C LEU A 34 3.74 8.78 -3.45
N VAL A 35 3.53 7.83 -4.37
CA VAL A 35 3.68 8.06 -5.81
C VAL A 35 2.47 8.80 -6.35
N GLY A 36 1.27 8.33 -5.99
CA GLY A 36 0.01 8.96 -6.42
C GLY A 36 -0.36 10.23 -5.65
N GLY A 37 0.25 10.49 -4.50
CA GLY A 37 -0.11 11.63 -3.62
C GLY A 37 -1.56 11.60 -3.10
N GLN A 38 -2.29 10.52 -3.34
CA GLN A 38 -3.72 10.40 -3.08
C GLN A 38 -3.93 10.15 -1.59
N SER A 39 -4.79 10.96 -0.96
CA SER A 39 -5.22 10.69 0.41
C SER A 39 -6.15 9.48 0.45
N LEU A 40 -5.90 8.58 1.39
CA LEU A 40 -6.65 7.35 1.56
C LEU A 40 -7.52 7.45 2.81
N PRO A 41 -8.82 7.12 2.70
CA PRO A 41 -9.64 6.91 3.89
C PRO A 41 -9.06 5.75 4.69
N PHE A 42 -9.01 5.91 6.01
CA PHE A 42 -8.49 4.90 6.92
C PHE A 42 -9.32 4.80 8.18
N THR A 43 -9.15 3.69 8.88
CA THR A 43 -9.67 3.48 10.22
C THR A 43 -8.54 3.01 11.14
N LEU A 44 -8.60 3.40 12.41
CA LEU A 44 -7.72 2.88 13.45
C LEU A 44 -8.51 1.88 14.30
N ALA A 45 -8.14 0.60 14.25
CA ALA A 45 -8.79 -0.45 15.01
C ALA A 45 -7.75 -1.40 15.60
N ALA A 46 -7.85 -1.70 16.90
CA ALA A 46 -6.98 -2.63 17.61
C ALA A 46 -5.47 -2.38 17.38
N GLY A 47 -5.03 -1.10 17.43
CA GLY A 47 -3.63 -0.71 17.23
C GLY A 47 -3.13 -0.89 15.79
N ARG A 48 -4.04 -0.95 14.81
CA ARG A 48 -3.71 -1.08 13.39
C ARG A 48 -4.41 -0.01 12.56
N VAL A 49 -3.68 0.58 11.63
CA VAL A 49 -4.23 1.46 10.61
C VAL A 49 -4.65 0.61 9.42
N CYS A 50 -5.92 0.69 9.08
CA CYS A 50 -6.55 -0.10 8.03
C CYS A 50 -7.00 0.84 6.90
N PHE A 51 -6.56 0.58 5.68
CA PHE A 51 -6.88 1.37 4.49
C PHE A 51 -6.86 0.48 3.24
N THR A 52 -7.36 1.02 2.12
CA THR A 52 -7.35 0.35 0.82
C THR A 52 -6.63 1.22 -0.21
N VAL A 53 -5.66 0.64 -0.91
CA VAL A 53 -4.98 1.28 -2.04
C VAL A 53 -5.75 0.93 -3.31
N PRO A 54 -6.29 1.91 -4.07
CA PRO A 54 -7.17 1.64 -5.21
C PRO A 54 -6.43 0.96 -6.37
N GLU A 55 -5.16 1.32 -6.60
CA GLU A 55 -4.34 0.76 -7.66
C GLU A 55 -2.86 0.79 -7.24
N ILE A 56 -2.14 -0.31 -7.43
CA ILE A 56 -0.70 -0.40 -7.29
C ILE A 56 -0.13 -0.64 -8.68
N ARG A 57 0.49 0.39 -9.26
CA ARG A 57 1.10 0.32 -10.59
C ARG A 57 2.50 -0.27 -10.53
N GLU A 58 3.36 0.25 -9.67
CA GLU A 58 4.71 -0.26 -9.39
C GLU A 58 5.26 0.41 -8.13
N TYR A 59 5.84 -0.37 -7.21
CA TYR A 59 6.52 0.10 -6.00
C TYR A 59 5.77 1.18 -5.19
N GLU A 60 4.44 1.08 -5.11
CA GLU A 60 3.63 2.05 -4.35
C GLU A 60 3.98 1.98 -2.86
N ALA A 61 4.25 3.14 -2.28
CA ALA A 61 4.48 3.30 -0.85
C ALA A 61 3.35 4.11 -0.24
N VAL A 62 3.01 3.82 1.01
CA VAL A 62 2.00 4.58 1.75
C VAL A 62 2.65 5.24 2.94
N VAL A 63 2.39 6.54 3.09
CA VAL A 63 2.84 7.34 4.23
C VAL A 63 1.68 7.48 5.21
N ILE A 64 1.96 7.23 6.49
CA ILE A 64 1.04 7.44 7.60
C ILE A 64 1.65 8.54 8.47
N GLU A 65 0.93 9.64 8.63
CA GLU A 65 1.36 10.83 9.37
C GLU A 65 0.55 10.92 10.68
N PRO A 66 1.18 11.21 11.84
CA PRO A 66 0.48 11.47 13.10
C PRO A 66 -0.34 12.76 13.07
#